data_AF-A0AAV4IHE4-F1
#
_entry.id   AF-A0AAV4IHE4-F1
#
_cell.length_a   1.000
_cell.length_b   1.000
_cell.length_c   1.000
_cell.angle_alpha   90.00
_cell.angle_beta   90.00
_cell.angle_gamma   90.00
#
_symmetry.space_group_name_H-M   'P 1'
#
loop_
_entity.id
_entity.type
_entity.pdbx_description
1 polymer ?
#
loop_
_entity_poly.entity_id
_entity_poly.type
_entity_poly.pdbx_seq_one_letter_code
_entity_poly.pdbx_strand_id
1 'polypeptide(L)'
;MVDVFLPLVKKQGFVPDCDVTGDEVMNGVRPKPFMLYRNLEVLDVKDIQAVVKVDDTVVGLGEALSAGCWAVGVARYSNYMDVDSLEAESSLEGEELERRLNHSRSILSQGGAHYVIDSIADLPAVVTDINERLARGEQP
;
A
#
# COMPACT_ATOMS: atom_id res chain seq x y z
N MET A 1 -2.52 -6.84 17.64
CA MET A 1 -3.54 -5.96 17.02
C MET A 1 -4.14 -6.64 15.79
N VAL A 2 -3.30 -7.19 14.89
CA VAL A 2 -3.75 -7.91 13.69
C VAL A 2 -4.60 -9.14 14.01
N ASP A 3 -4.33 -9.86 15.11
CA ASP A 3 -5.16 -11.00 15.56
C ASP A 3 -6.64 -10.68 15.78
N VAL A 4 -6.95 -9.41 16.07
CA VAL A 4 -8.33 -8.95 16.25
C VAL A 4 -8.99 -8.70 14.89
N PHE A 5 -8.23 -8.23 13.89
CA PHE A 5 -8.73 -7.89 12.57
C PHE A 5 -8.85 -9.10 11.64
N LEU A 6 -7.92 -10.06 11.67
CA LEU A 6 -7.93 -11.23 10.77
C LEU A 6 -9.26 -12.01 10.80
N PRO A 7 -9.89 -12.31 11.96
CA PRO A 7 -11.19 -12.98 11.98
C PRO A 7 -12.31 -12.14 11.37
N LEU A 8 -12.22 -10.80 11.42
CA LEU A 8 -13.24 -9.89 10.89
C LEU A 8 -13.15 -9.76 9.37
N VAL A 9 -11.93 -9.63 8.83
CA VAL A 9 -11.71 -9.54 7.38
C VAL A 9 -11.93 -10.89 6.69
N LYS A 10 -11.65 -12.01 7.39
CA LYS A 10 -11.97 -13.36 6.90
C LYS A 10 -13.47 -13.55 6.67
N LYS A 11 -14.33 -13.00 7.54
CA LYS A 11 -15.79 -13.02 7.35
C LYS A 11 -16.24 -12.23 6.11
N GLN A 12 -15.42 -11.28 5.67
CA GLN A 12 -15.65 -10.48 4.46
C GLN A 12 -15.00 -11.10 3.22
N GLY A 13 -14.36 -12.27 3.35
CA GLY A 13 -13.75 -13.01 2.25
C GLY A 13 -12.27 -12.71 2.00
N PHE A 14 -11.62 -11.91 2.84
CA PHE A 14 -10.19 -11.63 2.73
C PHE A 14 -9.38 -12.51 3.68
N VAL A 15 -8.51 -13.34 3.12
CA VAL A 15 -7.58 -14.21 3.87
C VAL A 15 -6.21 -14.06 3.24
N PRO A 16 -5.27 -13.34 3.88
CA PRO A 16 -3.90 -13.27 3.38
C PRO A 16 -3.18 -14.60 3.62
N ASP A 17 -2.24 -14.95 2.75
CA ASP A 17 -1.38 -16.13 2.91
C ASP A 17 -0.38 -15.97 4.06
N CYS A 18 -0.03 -14.72 4.38
CA CYS A 18 0.89 -14.34 5.44
C CYS A 18 0.52 -12.94 5.97
N ASP A 19 0.76 -12.72 7.26
CA ASP A 19 0.80 -11.42 7.89
C ASP A 19 2.06 -11.30 8.75
N VAL A 20 2.59 -10.08 8.86
CA VAL A 20 3.74 -9.76 9.70
C VAL A 20 3.48 -8.43 10.37
N THR A 21 3.63 -8.38 11.69
CA THR A 21 3.53 -7.17 12.50
C THR A 21 4.90 -6.72 13.01
N GLY A 22 4.96 -5.46 13.46
CA GLY A 22 6.21 -4.84 13.87
C GLY A 22 6.88 -5.51 15.08
N ASP A 23 6.10 -6.18 15.93
CA ASP A 23 6.57 -6.93 17.09
C ASP A 23 7.13 -8.32 16.75
N GLU A 24 6.89 -8.82 15.53
CA GLU A 24 7.47 -10.08 15.05
C GLU A 24 8.88 -9.90 14.47
N VAL A 25 9.36 -8.66 14.33
CA VAL A 25 10.64 -8.33 13.70
C VAL A 25 11.42 -7.33 14.54
N MET A 26 12.70 -7.62 14.82
CA MET A 26 13.56 -6.77 15.67
C MET A 26 13.61 -5.29 15.24
N ASN A 27 13.48 -5.03 13.93
CA ASN A 27 13.47 -3.69 13.34
C ASN A 27 12.14 -3.40 12.62
N GLY A 28 11.02 -3.91 13.11
CA GLY A 28 9.69 -3.87 12.48
C GLY A 28 8.99 -2.50 12.46
N VAL A 29 9.74 -1.40 12.35
CA VAL A 29 9.18 -0.04 12.30
C VAL A 29 9.42 0.54 10.92
N ARG A 30 8.32 0.87 10.22
CA ARG A 30 8.36 1.62 8.96
C ARG A 30 9.03 2.99 9.18
N PRO A 31 9.86 3.49 8.26
CA PRO A 31 10.06 3.02 6.89
C PRO A 31 11.14 1.93 6.73
N LYS A 32 11.60 1.27 7.80
CA LYS A 32 12.56 0.17 7.62
C LYS A 32 11.90 -1.03 6.93
N PRO A 33 12.60 -1.77 6.05
CA PRO A 33 12.02 -2.79 5.17
C PRO A 33 11.77 -4.15 5.83
N PHE A 34 12.01 -4.30 7.14
CA PHE A 34 12.18 -5.63 7.73
C PHE A 34 10.87 -6.43 7.88
N MET A 35 9.70 -5.78 8.02
CA MET A 35 8.43 -6.51 7.98
C MET A 35 8.14 -7.04 6.57
N LEU A 36 8.44 -6.24 5.55
CA LEU A 36 8.38 -6.68 4.15
C LEU A 36 9.31 -7.88 3.92
N TYR A 37 10.58 -7.82 4.33
CA TYR A 37 11.51 -8.95 4.13
C TYR A 37 11.07 -10.23 4.83
N ARG A 38 10.44 -10.13 6.01
CA ARG A 38 9.86 -11.28 6.69
C ARG A 38 8.69 -11.89 5.90
N ASN A 39 7.87 -11.08 5.24
CA ASN A 39 6.84 -11.59 4.32
C ASN A 39 7.47 -12.35 3.15
N LEU A 40 8.54 -11.84 2.54
CA LEU A 40 9.24 -12.52 1.43
C LEU A 40 9.75 -13.91 1.87
N GLU A 41 10.35 -14.00 3.06
CA GLU A 41 10.84 -15.26 3.62
C GLU A 41 9.70 -16.28 3.80
N VAL A 42 8.57 -15.86 4.37
CA VAL A 42 7.43 -16.75 4.63
C VAL A 42 6.75 -17.20 3.32
N LEU A 43 6.67 -16.30 2.33
CA LEU A 43 6.03 -16.56 1.04
C LEU A 43 6.97 -17.23 0.00
N ASP A 44 8.23 -17.50 0.35
CA ASP A 44 9.30 -17.99 -0.56
C ASP A 44 9.45 -17.12 -1.82
N VAL A 45 9.35 -15.80 -1.66
CA VAL A 45 9.54 -14.82 -2.73
C VAL A 45 10.96 -14.28 -2.70
N LYS A 46 11.70 -14.45 -3.80
CA LYS A 46 13.13 -14.09 -3.87
C LYS A 46 13.36 -12.73 -4.51
N ASP A 47 12.59 -12.41 -5.54
CA ASP A 47 12.83 -11.24 -6.38
C ASP A 47 12.10 -10.02 -5.83
N ILE A 48 12.84 -9.18 -5.09
CA ILE A 48 12.26 -7.96 -4.48
C ILE A 48 11.67 -6.99 -5.52
N GLN A 49 12.21 -6.98 -6.73
CA GLN A 49 11.73 -6.12 -7.83
C GLN A 49 10.38 -6.59 -8.41
N ALA A 50 9.96 -7.82 -8.12
CA ALA A 50 8.64 -8.35 -8.47
C ALA A 50 7.58 -8.05 -7.38
N VAL A 51 7.99 -7.45 -6.26
CA VAL A 51 7.09 -7.15 -5.14
C VAL A 51 6.44 -5.79 -5.35
N VAL A 52 5.12 -5.74 -5.14
CA VAL A 52 4.34 -4.51 -5.11
C VAL A 52 3.85 -4.28 -3.70
N LYS A 53 4.40 -3.24 -3.05
CA LYS A 53 3.89 -2.81 -1.75
C LYS A 53 2.90 -1.66 -1.95
N VAL A 54 1.70 -1.90 -1.44
CA VAL A 54 0.59 -0.96 -1.46
C VAL A 54 0.43 -0.36 -0.07
N ASP A 55 0.40 0.95 0.04
CA ASP A 55 0.24 1.64 1.32
C ASP A 55 -0.46 2.99 1.11
N ASP A 56 -1.06 3.50 2.17
CA ASP A 56 -1.85 4.73 2.14
C ASP A 56 -1.10 5.91 2.80
N THR A 57 0.13 5.67 3.27
CA THR A 57 0.97 6.65 3.98
C THR A 57 2.36 6.77 3.38
N VAL A 58 2.97 7.96 3.48
CA VAL A 58 4.37 8.19 3.07
C VAL A 58 5.34 7.29 3.84
N VAL A 59 5.07 6.98 5.11
CA VAL A 59 5.94 6.13 5.93
C VAL A 59 5.92 4.68 5.42
N GLY A 60 4.77 4.18 4.96
CA GLY A 60 4.69 2.86 4.37
C GLY A 60 5.17 2.77 2.94
N LEU A 61 5.01 3.83 2.14
CA LEU A 61 5.73 3.96 0.86
C LEU A 61 7.25 3.95 1.09
N GLY A 62 7.72 4.62 2.13
CA GLY A 62 9.13 4.61 2.52
C GLY A 62 9.67 3.21 2.85
N GLU A 63 8.83 2.29 3.36
CA GLU A 63 9.19 0.89 3.56
C GLU A 63 9.43 0.18 2.21
N ALA A 64 8.59 0.43 1.21
CA ALA A 64 8.76 -0.11 -0.14
C ALA A 64 10.05 0.41 -0.81
N LEU A 65 10.27 1.72 -0.72
CA LEU A 65 11.47 2.36 -1.28
C LEU A 65 12.75 1.90 -0.59
N SER A 66 12.72 1.73 0.74
CA SER A 66 13.85 1.20 1.49
C SER A 66 14.15 -0.27 1.18
N ALA A 67 13.13 -1.02 0.76
CA ALA A 67 13.27 -2.41 0.31
C ALA A 67 13.76 -2.52 -1.15
N GLY A 68 13.51 -1.50 -1.97
CA GLY A 68 13.78 -1.54 -3.41
C GLY A 68 12.70 -2.30 -4.21
N CYS A 69 11.44 -2.23 -3.76
CA CYS A 69 10.29 -2.79 -4.48
C CYS A 69 9.35 -1.70 -4.99
N TRP A 70 8.38 -2.06 -5.82
CA TRP A 70 7.38 -1.12 -6.32
C TRP A 70 6.52 -0.59 -5.16
N ALA A 71 6.24 0.70 -5.20
CA ALA A 71 5.51 1.44 -4.19
C ALA A 71 4.25 2.04 -4.82
N VAL A 72 3.08 1.63 -4.35
CA VAL A 72 1.78 2.06 -4.86
C VAL A 72 0.99 2.74 -3.74
N GLY A 73 0.69 4.01 -3.92
CA GLY A 73 -0.12 4.81 -3.00
C GLY A 73 -1.62 4.65 -3.27
N VAL A 74 -2.45 4.47 -2.24
CA VAL A 74 -3.93 4.51 -2.36
C VAL A 74 -4.44 5.83 -1.80
N ALA A 75 -5.00 6.69 -2.66
CA ALA A 75 -5.35 8.06 -2.30
C ALA A 75 -6.70 8.19 -1.59
N ARG A 76 -7.76 7.50 -2.05
CA ARG A 76 -9.15 7.74 -1.61
C ARG A 76 -9.44 7.29 -0.17
N TYR A 77 -8.69 6.31 0.31
CA TYR A 77 -8.79 5.79 1.68
C TYR A 77 -7.51 6.05 2.48
N SER A 78 -6.73 7.05 2.07
CA SER A 78 -5.52 7.44 2.77
C SER A 78 -5.83 8.15 4.08
N ASN A 79 -4.93 8.00 5.05
CA ASN A 79 -4.87 8.90 6.21
C ASN A 79 -4.88 10.39 5.84
N TYR A 80 -4.46 10.76 4.62
CA TYR A 80 -4.49 12.15 4.14
C TYR A 80 -5.86 12.64 3.64
N MET A 81 -6.83 11.73 3.47
CA MET A 81 -8.22 12.08 3.16
C MET A 81 -8.97 12.62 4.37
N ASP A 82 -8.51 12.30 5.59
CA ASP A 82 -9.13 12.72 6.85
C ASP A 82 -10.62 12.31 6.90
N VAL A 83 -10.87 11.02 6.60
CA VAL A 83 -12.20 10.39 6.57
C VAL A 83 -12.11 9.02 7.23
N ASP A 84 -12.88 8.80 8.29
CA ASP A 84 -12.86 7.57 9.08
C ASP A 84 -14.02 6.60 8.77
N SER A 85 -14.96 6.97 7.89
CA SER A 85 -16.05 6.09 7.48
C SER A 85 -16.60 6.39 6.07
N LEU A 86 -17.25 5.39 5.47
CA LEU A 86 -17.91 5.54 4.16
C LEU A 86 -19.05 6.56 4.20
N GLU A 87 -19.73 6.70 5.34
CA GLU A 87 -20.78 7.71 5.54
C GLU A 87 -20.19 9.13 5.56
N ALA A 88 -19.07 9.32 6.26
CA ALA A 88 -18.36 10.60 6.27
C ALA A 88 -17.86 10.95 4.86
N GLU A 89 -17.31 9.98 4.13
CA GLU A 89 -16.93 10.15 2.73
C GLU A 89 -18.12 10.56 1.85
N SER A 90 -19.25 9.86 1.99
CA SER A 90 -20.47 10.10 1.22
C SER A 90 -21.11 11.46 1.51
N SER A 91 -20.76 12.07 2.66
CA SER A 91 -21.20 13.41 3.03
C SER A 91 -20.33 14.54 2.45
N LEU A 92 -19.16 14.20 1.89
CA LEU A 92 -18.31 15.19 1.22
C LEU A 92 -18.95 15.63 -0.10
N GLU A 93 -19.12 16.93 -0.26
CA GLU A 93 -19.54 17.52 -1.52
C GLU A 93 -18.43 17.37 -2.58
N GLY A 94 -18.80 17.33 -3.87
CA GLY A 94 -17.87 16.98 -4.95
C GLY A 94 -16.60 17.83 -5.02
N GLU A 95 -16.67 19.13 -4.73
CA GLU A 95 -15.49 20.00 -4.73
C GLU A 95 -14.54 19.68 -3.57
N GLU A 96 -15.09 19.43 -2.37
CA GLU A 96 -14.29 19.10 -1.20
C GLU A 96 -13.68 17.69 -1.30
N LEU A 97 -14.44 16.72 -1.82
CA LEU A 97 -13.96 15.38 -2.10
C LEU A 97 -12.76 15.43 -3.06
N GLU A 98 -12.91 16.13 -4.20
CA GLU A 98 -11.83 16.28 -5.17
C GLU A 98 -10.63 17.03 -4.59
N ARG A 99 -10.85 18.07 -3.78
CA ARG A 99 -9.76 18.81 -3.13
C ARG A 99 -8.94 17.91 -2.22
N ARG A 100 -9.58 17.10 -1.37
CA ARG A 100 -8.92 16.15 -0.45
C ARG A 100 -8.25 15.01 -1.20
N LEU A 101 -8.90 14.48 -2.23
CA LEU A 101 -8.35 13.41 -3.05
C LEU A 101 -7.09 13.87 -3.78
N ASN A 102 -7.10 15.07 -4.37
CA ASN A 102 -5.93 15.67 -5.00
C ASN A 102 -4.82 15.98 -3.99
N HIS A 103 -5.16 16.38 -2.77
CA HIS A 103 -4.19 16.56 -1.70
C HIS A 103 -3.50 15.24 -1.34
N SER A 104 -4.27 14.16 -1.15
CA SER A 104 -3.76 12.81 -0.86
C SER A 104 -2.88 12.29 -1.99
N ARG A 105 -3.32 12.43 -3.24
CA ARG A 105 -2.51 12.07 -4.42
C ARG A 105 -1.17 12.80 -4.43
N SER A 106 -1.20 14.11 -4.18
CA SER A 106 0.01 14.95 -4.16
C SER A 106 1.00 14.50 -3.08
N ILE A 107 0.53 14.23 -1.86
CA ILE A 107 1.39 13.75 -0.76
C ILE A 107 2.02 12.40 -1.10
N LEU A 108 1.23 11.44 -1.60
CA LEU A 108 1.72 10.10 -1.91
C LEU A 108 2.73 10.12 -3.07
N SER A 109 2.46 10.90 -4.12
CA SER A 109 3.40 11.11 -5.23
C SER A 109 4.71 11.75 -4.75
N GLN A 110 4.63 12.80 -3.93
CA GLN A 110 5.83 13.45 -3.35
C GLN A 110 6.57 12.55 -2.35
N GLY A 111 5.86 11.61 -1.74
CA GLY A 111 6.42 10.56 -0.87
C GLY A 111 7.18 9.46 -1.62
N GLY A 112 7.26 9.53 -2.95
CA GLY A 112 8.00 8.60 -3.79
C GLY A 112 7.21 7.37 -4.24
N ALA A 113 5.88 7.43 -4.23
CA ALA A 113 5.09 6.39 -4.87
C ALA A 113 5.43 6.31 -6.37
N HIS A 114 5.65 5.10 -6.89
CA HIS A 114 5.83 4.87 -8.32
C HIS A 114 4.48 4.98 -9.06
N TYR A 115 3.40 4.63 -8.37
CA TYR A 115 2.02 4.79 -8.82
C TYR A 115 1.16 5.32 -7.69
N VAL A 116 0.17 6.13 -8.03
CA VAL A 116 -0.91 6.50 -7.11
C VAL A 116 -2.23 6.13 -7.76
N ILE A 117 -3.02 5.34 -7.06
CA ILE A 117 -4.37 4.93 -7.45
C ILE A 117 -5.39 5.49 -6.47
N ASP A 118 -6.64 5.63 -6.91
CA ASP A 118 -7.69 6.10 -6.01
C ASP A 118 -8.13 4.98 -5.08
N SER A 119 -8.38 3.79 -5.62
CA SER A 119 -8.87 2.63 -4.87
C SER A 119 -8.00 1.41 -5.12
N ILE A 120 -7.98 0.48 -4.15
CA ILE A 120 -7.35 -0.84 -4.33
C ILE A 120 -7.90 -1.61 -5.53
N ALA A 121 -9.13 -1.29 -5.98
CA ALA A 121 -9.75 -1.86 -7.17
C ALA A 121 -8.99 -1.56 -8.46
N ASP A 122 -8.17 -0.51 -8.49
CA ASP A 122 -7.39 -0.08 -9.67
C ASP A 122 -6.03 -0.79 -9.74
N LEU A 123 -5.63 -1.50 -8.67
CA LEU A 123 -4.34 -2.19 -8.58
C LEU A 123 -4.07 -3.18 -9.72
N PRO A 124 -5.04 -3.96 -10.24
CA PRO A 124 -4.76 -4.89 -11.34
C PRO A 124 -4.19 -4.23 -12.60
N ALA A 125 -4.60 -3.00 -12.92
CA ALA A 125 -4.05 -2.26 -14.06
C ALA A 125 -2.60 -1.84 -13.82
N VAL A 126 -2.27 -1.43 -12.60
CA VAL A 126 -0.89 -1.11 -12.18
C VAL A 126 0.01 -2.34 -12.24
N VAL A 127 -0.47 -3.50 -11.76
CA VAL A 127 0.30 -4.76 -11.83
C VAL A 127 0.57 -5.14 -13.28
N THR A 128 -0.39 -4.93 -14.19
CA THR A 128 -0.19 -5.17 -15.63
C THR A 128 0.94 -4.30 -16.19
N ASP A 129 0.92 -2.99 -15.90
CA ASP A 129 1.96 -2.06 -16.35
C ASP A 129 3.33 -2.38 -15.73
N ILE A 130 3.39 -2.73 -14.44
CA ILE A 130 4.62 -3.17 -13.78
C ILE A 130 5.23 -4.38 -14.49
N ASN A 131 4.41 -5.37 -14.86
CA ASN A 131 4.89 -6.54 -15.59
C ASN A 131 5.48 -6.17 -16.97
N GLU A 132 4.86 -5.22 -17.68
CA GLU A 132 5.39 -4.73 -18.95
C GLU A 132 6.72 -3.97 -18.77
N ARG A 133 6.82 -3.14 -17.72
CA ARG A 133 8.05 -2.42 -17.37
C ARG A 133 9.19 -3.38 -17.00
N LEU A 134 8.91 -4.39 -16.18
CA LEU A 134 9.87 -5.44 -15.83
C LEU A 134 10.34 -6.21 -17.08
N ALA A 135 9.43 -6.51 -18.01
CA ALA A 135 9.78 -7.16 -19.28
C ALA A 135 10.70 -6.29 -20.17
N ARG A 136 10.66 -4.97 -20.02
CA ARG A 136 11.59 -4.01 -20.65
C ARG A 136 12.90 -3.81 -19.88
N GLY A 137 13.07 -4.49 -18.74
CA GLY A 137 14.24 -4.35 -17.88
C GLY A 137 14.22 -3.10 -16.98
N GLU A 138 13.07 -2.43 -16.87
CA GLU A 138 12.89 -1.39 -15.86
C GLU A 138 12.82 -2.01 -14.46
N GLN A 139 13.21 -1.25 -13.46
CA GLN A 139 13.18 -1.63 -12.04
C GLN A 139 12.50 -0.50 -11.25
N PRO A 140 12.00 -0.77 -10.03
CA PRO A 140 11.57 0.29 -9.11
C PRO A 140 12.62 1.40 -8.98
#